data_AF-A0A6F9LCM4-F1
#
_entry.id   AF-A0A6F9LCM4-F1
#
_cell.length_a   1.000
_cell.length_b   1.000
_cell.length_c   1.000
_cell.angle_alpha   90.00
_cell.angle_beta   90.00
_cell.angle_gamma   90.00
#
_symmetry.space_group_name_H-M   'P 1'
#
loop_
_entity.id
_entity.type
_entity.pdbx_description
1 polymer ?
#
loop_
_entity_poly.entity_id
_entity_poly.type
_entity_poly.pdbx_seq_one_letter_code
_entity_poly.pdbx_strand_id
1 'polypeptide(L)'
;MKKLELRIFRFDKTKDYEAYYKPYIYDNYENFASFYDLLLQIQDDDIYFDFDKDEDTYIVVNKQIIPLFTPLEKIAKEFDFNLCIEPLSTKRAIKNLIIDKNDFLDKYKYLEKFGDEEDKKLYAKYDYLYYASEILDYLPEYMGDGVFYLASKMIEKYPEKKIEILKTL
;
A
#
# COMPACT_ATOMS: atom_id res chain seq x y z
N MET A 1 -18.08 16.60 19.98
CA MET A 1 -17.39 16.03 18.80
C MET A 1 -16.29 15.12 19.30
N LYS A 2 -16.10 13.95 18.68
CA LYS A 2 -14.96 13.07 19.01
C LYS A 2 -13.74 13.57 18.24
N LYS A 3 -12.57 13.53 18.87
CA LYS A 3 -11.29 13.87 18.23
C LYS A 3 -10.79 12.66 17.47
N LEU A 4 -10.17 12.86 16.31
CA LEU A 4 -9.46 11.80 15.61
C LEU A 4 -8.00 11.78 16.09
N GLU A 5 -7.61 10.68 16.72
CA GLU A 5 -6.24 10.44 17.19
C GLU A 5 -5.51 9.53 16.21
N LEU A 6 -4.34 9.98 15.75
CA LEU A 6 -3.51 9.25 14.80
C LEU A 6 -2.16 8.94 15.42
N ARG A 7 -1.62 7.78 15.09
CA ARG A 7 -0.21 7.42 15.28
C ARG A 7 0.35 6.98 13.93
N ILE A 8 1.19 7.81 13.35
CA ILE A 8 1.68 7.59 11.98
C ILE A 8 3.14 7.16 12.04
N PHE A 9 3.45 6.06 11.35
CA PHE A 9 4.81 5.56 11.14
C PHE A 9 5.69 6.63 10.49
N ARG A 10 6.83 6.92 11.12
CA ARG A 10 7.84 7.87 10.68
C ARG A 10 9.18 7.18 10.59
N PHE A 11 9.83 7.39 9.45
CA PHE A 11 11.15 6.84 9.14
C PHE A 11 11.72 7.56 7.93
N ASP A 12 13.01 7.82 7.91
CA ASP A 12 13.78 8.25 6.75
C ASP A 12 15.04 7.38 6.68
N LYS A 13 15.13 6.51 5.66
CA LYS A 13 16.23 5.54 5.51
C LYS A 13 17.62 6.18 5.49
N THR A 14 17.70 7.48 5.22
CA THR A 14 18.97 8.23 5.11
C THR A 14 19.37 8.96 6.38
N LYS A 15 18.45 9.07 7.37
CA LYS A 15 18.65 9.91 8.56
C LYS A 15 18.36 9.18 9.86
N ASP A 16 17.31 8.36 9.88
CA ASP A 16 16.79 7.80 11.10
C ASP A 16 17.48 6.48 11.42
N TYR A 17 17.86 6.32 12.70
CA TYR A 17 18.38 5.05 13.22
C TYR A 17 17.28 4.01 13.36
N GLU A 18 16.10 4.43 13.83
CA GLU A 18 14.93 3.59 14.05
C GLU A 18 13.66 4.34 13.67
N ALA A 19 12.64 3.59 13.26
CA ALA A 19 11.31 4.12 13.04
C ALA A 19 10.60 4.44 14.36
N TYR A 20 9.67 5.39 14.31
CA TYR A 20 8.84 5.77 15.45
C TYR A 20 7.43 6.13 14.99
N TYR A 21 6.50 6.26 15.93
CA TYR A 21 5.12 6.66 15.63
C TYR A 21 4.85 8.05 16.18
N LYS A 22 4.61 9.02 15.28
CA LYS A 22 4.31 10.40 15.67
C LYS A 22 2.81 10.56 15.90
N PRO A 23 2.37 11.13 17.04
CA PRO A 23 0.97 11.39 17.30
C PRO A 23 0.47 12.63 16.55
N TYR A 24 -0.78 12.58 16.07
CA TYR A 24 -1.54 13.73 15.56
C TYR A 24 -2.95 13.70 16.13
N ILE A 25 -3.54 14.87 16.30
CA ILE A 25 -4.90 15.01 16.82
C ILE A 25 -5.64 16.02 15.95
N TYR A 26 -6.77 15.61 15.38
CA TYR A 26 -7.65 16.46 14.58
C TYR A 26 -9.01 16.60 15.25
N ASP A 27 -9.38 17.84 15.58
CA ASP A 27 -10.67 18.18 16.19
C ASP A 27 -11.78 18.41 15.14
N ASN A 28 -11.38 18.52 13.87
CA ASN A 28 -12.19 18.87 12.71
C ASN A 28 -12.00 17.86 11.57
N TYR A 29 -11.85 16.58 11.91
CA TYR A 29 -11.59 15.52 10.93
C TYR A 29 -12.73 15.39 9.90
N GLU A 30 -13.93 15.84 10.26
CA GLU A 30 -15.12 15.85 9.38
C GLU A 30 -14.96 16.77 8.17
N ASN A 31 -13.96 17.66 8.15
CA ASN A 31 -13.63 18.50 7.00
C ASN A 31 -12.92 17.73 5.87
N PHE A 32 -12.43 16.51 6.15
CA PHE A 32 -11.73 15.68 5.18
C PHE A 32 -12.68 14.58 4.68
N ALA A 33 -12.87 14.50 3.36
CA ALA A 33 -13.79 13.51 2.79
C ALA A 33 -13.18 12.10 2.83
N SER A 34 -11.88 12.00 2.53
CA SER A 34 -11.14 10.75 2.39
C SER A 34 -9.90 10.70 3.28
N PHE A 35 -9.30 9.51 3.37
CA PHE A 35 -8.01 9.35 4.03
C PHE A 35 -6.89 10.12 3.31
N TYR A 36 -6.97 10.22 1.98
CA TYR A 36 -6.08 11.01 1.13
C TYR A 36 -6.06 12.50 1.54
N ASP A 37 -7.24 13.11 1.72
CA ASP A 37 -7.35 14.52 2.13
C ASP A 37 -6.69 14.79 3.48
N LEU A 38 -6.87 13.87 4.43
CA LEU A 38 -6.23 13.95 5.74
C LEU A 38 -4.69 13.87 5.62
N LEU A 39 -4.15 12.98 4.78
CA LEU A 39 -2.71 12.86 4.58
C LEU A 39 -2.09 14.09 3.90
N LEU A 40 -2.82 14.72 2.98
CA LEU A 40 -2.42 16.02 2.42
C LEU A 40 -2.30 17.07 3.52
N GLN A 41 -3.31 17.20 4.38
CA GLN A 41 -3.27 18.14 5.50
C GLN A 41 -2.10 17.85 6.46
N ILE A 42 -1.85 16.58 6.77
CA ILE A 42 -0.72 16.20 7.63
C ILE A 42 0.62 16.61 7.01
N GLN A 43 0.78 16.49 5.69
CA GLN A 43 2.00 16.94 5.01
C GLN A 43 2.14 18.47 5.03
N ASP A 44 1.03 19.20 4.90
CA ASP A 44 1.02 20.66 5.01
C ASP A 44 1.40 21.11 6.43
N ASP A 45 0.91 20.40 7.46
CA ASP A 45 1.21 20.66 8.87
C ASP A 45 2.63 20.23 9.28
N ASP A 46 3.17 19.17 8.65
CA ASP A 46 4.46 18.58 8.91
C ASP A 46 5.25 18.33 7.62
N ILE A 47 6.09 19.31 7.27
CA ILE A 47 6.93 19.29 6.06
C ILE A 47 7.91 18.11 5.97
N TYR A 48 8.13 17.37 7.06
CA TYR A 48 8.99 16.17 7.08
C TYR A 48 8.20 14.89 6.82
N PHE A 49 6.86 14.95 6.85
CA PHE A 49 5.97 13.86 6.48
C PHE A 49 5.91 13.69 4.96
N ASP A 50 5.77 12.45 4.50
CA ASP A 50 5.75 12.13 3.08
C ASP A 50 4.96 10.85 2.82
N PHE A 51 4.30 10.80 1.67
CA PHE A 51 3.47 9.69 1.22
C PHE A 51 3.28 9.77 -0.30
N ASP A 52 2.71 8.71 -0.89
CA ASP A 52 2.40 8.68 -2.32
C ASP A 52 1.13 9.50 -2.62
N LYS A 53 1.24 10.48 -3.53
CA LYS A 53 0.16 11.43 -3.87
C LYS A 53 -0.77 10.88 -4.94
N ASP A 54 -1.17 9.64 -4.73
CA ASP A 54 -2.12 8.90 -5.56
C ASP A 54 -3.20 8.33 -4.66
N GLU A 55 -4.45 8.76 -4.87
CA GLU A 55 -5.61 8.35 -4.07
C GLU A 55 -5.93 6.85 -4.19
N ASP A 56 -5.47 6.19 -5.26
CA ASP A 56 -5.59 4.75 -5.47
C ASP A 56 -4.54 3.94 -4.68
N THR A 57 -3.55 4.61 -4.08
CA THR A 57 -2.52 3.93 -3.26
C THR A 57 -3.15 3.31 -2.02
N TYR A 58 -2.61 2.18 -1.61
CA TYR A 58 -3.02 1.49 -0.39
C TYR A 58 -2.05 1.76 0.77
N ILE A 59 -2.58 1.77 1.98
CA ILE A 59 -1.85 1.91 3.23
C ILE A 59 -2.38 0.89 4.26
N VAL A 60 -1.67 0.74 5.37
CA VAL A 60 -2.12 -0.05 6.51
C VAL A 60 -2.70 0.88 7.57
N VAL A 61 -3.95 0.64 7.95
CA VAL A 61 -4.65 1.30 9.06
C VAL A 61 -5.10 0.24 10.06
N ASN A 62 -4.55 0.28 11.27
CA ASN A 62 -4.85 -0.71 12.32
C ASN A 62 -4.74 -2.16 11.82
N LYS A 63 -3.68 -2.46 11.07
CA LYS A 63 -3.39 -3.77 10.43
C LYS A 63 -4.34 -4.17 9.28
N GLN A 64 -5.24 -3.29 8.86
CA GLN A 64 -6.05 -3.50 7.65
C GLN A 64 -5.48 -2.69 6.49
N ILE A 65 -5.48 -3.28 5.30
CA ILE A 65 -5.07 -2.60 4.07
C ILE A 65 -6.26 -1.91 3.44
N ILE A 66 -6.16 -0.59 3.24
CA ILE A 66 -7.22 0.22 2.65
C ILE A 66 -6.64 1.20 1.61
N PRO A 67 -7.40 1.54 0.56
CA PRO A 67 -6.99 2.57 -0.38
C PRO A 67 -7.20 3.97 0.21
N LEU A 68 -6.38 4.95 -0.20
CA LEU A 68 -6.42 6.31 0.34
C LEU A 68 -7.72 7.06 0.03
N PHE A 69 -8.39 6.77 -1.08
CA PHE A 69 -9.71 7.34 -1.39
C PHE A 69 -10.82 6.91 -0.41
N THR A 70 -10.58 5.96 0.48
CA THR A 70 -11.59 5.46 1.42
C THR A 70 -12.14 6.60 2.30
N PRO A 71 -13.47 6.71 2.48
CA PRO A 71 -14.07 7.78 3.29
C PRO A 71 -13.54 7.79 4.73
N LEU A 72 -13.04 8.95 5.18
CA LEU A 72 -12.38 9.05 6.50
C LEU A 72 -13.36 8.74 7.64
N GLU A 73 -14.59 9.23 7.55
CA GLU A 73 -15.62 9.00 8.57
C GLU A 73 -15.90 7.50 8.80
N LYS A 74 -15.87 6.70 7.72
CA LYS A 74 -16.08 5.26 7.79
C LYS A 74 -14.98 4.60 8.63
N ILE A 75 -13.72 4.88 8.29
CA ILE A 75 -12.54 4.31 8.94
C ILE A 75 -12.46 4.78 10.41
N ALA A 76 -12.66 6.08 10.64
CA ALA A 76 -12.62 6.65 11.97
C ALA A 76 -13.65 5.99 12.90
N LYS A 77 -14.89 5.79 12.44
CA LYS A 77 -15.92 5.11 13.23
C LYS A 77 -15.61 3.63 13.48
N GLU A 78 -15.08 2.92 12.47
CA GLU A 78 -14.71 1.51 12.58
C GLU A 78 -13.69 1.25 13.69
N PHE A 79 -12.75 2.18 13.88
CA PHE A 79 -11.65 2.07 14.82
C PHE A 79 -11.76 3.01 16.03
N ASP A 80 -12.98 3.41 16.40
CA ASP A 80 -13.27 4.30 17.52
C ASP A 80 -12.35 5.54 17.59
N PHE A 81 -12.13 6.15 16.42
CA PHE A 81 -11.38 7.40 16.23
C PHE A 81 -9.89 7.32 16.65
N ASN A 82 -9.33 6.12 16.71
CA ASN A 82 -7.94 5.85 17.04
C ASN A 82 -7.29 5.06 15.90
N LEU A 83 -6.44 5.71 15.11
CA LEU A 83 -5.84 5.10 13.92
C LEU A 83 -4.32 5.02 14.02
N CYS A 84 -3.77 3.82 13.85
CA CYS A 84 -2.36 3.55 13.66
C CYS A 84 -2.09 3.35 12.17
N ILE A 85 -1.24 4.19 11.60
CA ILE A 85 -1.03 4.29 10.15
C ILE A 85 0.39 3.85 9.81
N GLU A 86 0.50 2.91 8.88
CA GLU A 86 1.76 2.33 8.44
C GLU A 86 1.83 2.27 6.90
N PRO A 87 3.04 2.27 6.32
CA PRO A 87 3.22 1.87 4.92
C PRO A 87 2.77 0.41 4.72
N LEU A 88 2.53 0.01 3.47
CA LEU A 88 2.29 -1.40 3.13
C LEU A 88 3.36 -2.36 3.65
N SER A 89 4.61 -1.90 3.78
CA SER A 89 5.68 -2.67 4.41
C SER A 89 6.64 -1.75 5.15
N THR A 90 6.67 -1.85 6.49
CA THR A 90 7.63 -1.12 7.33
C THR A 90 9.07 -1.55 7.03
N LYS A 91 9.30 -2.82 6.67
CA LYS A 91 10.61 -3.36 6.27
C LYS A 91 11.17 -2.72 4.99
N ARG A 92 10.30 -2.21 4.11
CA ARG A 92 10.68 -1.59 2.82
C ARG A 92 10.49 -0.08 2.83
N ALA A 93 10.18 0.51 3.99
CA ALA A 93 9.98 1.95 4.08
C ALA A 93 11.25 2.70 3.63
N ILE A 94 11.08 3.60 2.67
CA ILE A 94 12.11 4.54 2.24
C ILE A 94 11.98 5.83 3.04
N LYS A 95 10.76 6.35 3.11
CA LYS A 95 10.43 7.58 3.83
C LYS A 95 8.96 7.56 4.22
N ASN A 96 8.69 7.50 5.53
CA ASN A 96 7.36 7.49 6.11
C ASN A 96 6.46 6.42 5.45
N LEU A 97 5.44 6.83 4.69
CA LEU A 97 4.52 5.89 4.04
C LEU A 97 4.97 5.44 2.64
N ILE A 98 6.11 5.94 2.15
CA ILE A 98 6.70 5.57 0.85
C ILE A 98 7.61 4.35 1.04
N ILE A 99 7.42 3.32 0.21
CA ILE A 99 8.19 2.07 0.24
C ILE A 99 8.98 1.84 -1.05
N ASP A 100 10.05 1.04 -0.94
CA ASP A 100 10.68 0.41 -2.09
C ASP A 100 9.76 -0.70 -2.63
N LYS A 101 9.43 -0.64 -3.92
CA LYS A 101 8.54 -1.58 -4.61
C LYS A 101 9.27 -2.55 -5.55
N ASN A 102 10.60 -2.50 -5.62
CA ASN A 102 11.38 -3.19 -6.65
C ASN A 102 11.19 -4.71 -6.63
N ASP A 103 11.18 -5.33 -5.45
CA ASP A 103 11.07 -6.78 -5.31
C ASP A 103 9.69 -7.32 -5.74
N PHE A 104 8.64 -6.54 -5.50
CA PHE A 104 7.31 -6.76 -6.06
C PHE A 104 7.30 -6.60 -7.59
N LEU A 105 7.81 -5.47 -8.10
CA LEU A 105 7.82 -5.18 -9.54
C LEU A 105 8.60 -6.23 -10.33
N ASP A 106 9.69 -6.73 -9.76
CA ASP A 106 10.53 -7.78 -10.33
C ASP A 106 9.79 -9.10 -10.55
N LYS A 107 8.68 -9.36 -9.86
CA LYS A 107 7.88 -10.58 -10.10
C LYS A 107 7.11 -10.51 -11.42
N TYR A 108 6.95 -9.34 -12.05
CA TYR A 108 6.35 -9.25 -13.38
C TYR A 108 7.14 -10.04 -14.44
N LYS A 109 8.45 -10.24 -14.26
CA LYS A 109 9.31 -10.98 -15.21
C LYS A 109 8.83 -12.40 -15.52
N TYR A 110 8.09 -13.03 -14.59
CA TYR A 110 7.51 -14.36 -14.82
C TYR A 110 6.43 -14.33 -15.90
N LEU A 111 5.75 -13.20 -16.08
CA LEU A 111 4.60 -13.06 -16.98
C LEU A 111 4.86 -12.14 -18.18
N GLU A 112 5.98 -11.40 -18.19
CA GLU A 112 6.34 -10.42 -19.22
C GLU A 112 6.21 -10.96 -20.65
N LYS A 113 6.66 -12.20 -20.91
CA LYS A 113 6.57 -12.81 -22.25
C LYS A 113 5.15 -13.00 -22.79
N PHE A 114 4.15 -12.94 -21.91
CA PHE A 114 2.75 -13.12 -22.27
C PHE A 114 1.98 -11.80 -22.39
N GLY A 115 2.50 -10.72 -21.79
CA GLY A 115 1.78 -9.48 -21.57
C GLY A 115 2.32 -8.31 -22.38
N ASP A 116 1.62 -7.20 -22.26
CA ASP A 116 1.99 -5.91 -22.86
C ASP A 116 2.22 -4.84 -21.77
N GLU A 117 2.49 -3.62 -22.20
CA GLU A 117 2.68 -2.48 -21.30
C GLU A 117 1.42 -2.15 -20.47
N GLU A 118 0.22 -2.50 -20.94
CA GLU A 118 -1.01 -2.32 -20.16
C GLU A 118 -1.06 -3.33 -19.01
N ASP A 119 -0.69 -4.59 -19.27
CA ASP A 119 -0.61 -5.64 -18.25
C ASP A 119 0.45 -5.30 -17.19
N LYS A 120 1.57 -4.70 -17.59
CA LYS A 120 2.62 -4.22 -16.67
C LYS A 120 2.13 -3.07 -15.77
N LYS A 121 1.44 -2.09 -16.36
CA LYS A 121 0.83 -0.98 -15.61
C LYS A 121 -0.25 -1.46 -14.66
N LEU A 122 -1.05 -2.43 -15.10
CA LEU A 122 -2.07 -3.07 -14.27
C LEU A 122 -1.43 -3.79 -13.09
N TYR A 123 -0.39 -4.59 -13.34
CA TYR A 123 0.35 -5.29 -12.30
C TYR A 123 0.89 -4.33 -11.24
N ALA A 124 1.48 -3.20 -11.65
CA ALA A 124 2.04 -2.21 -10.72
C ALA A 124 1.03 -1.66 -9.68
N LYS A 125 -0.27 -1.79 -9.93
CA LYS A 125 -1.34 -1.42 -8.98
C LYS A 125 -1.67 -2.51 -7.93
N TYR A 126 -1.06 -3.69 -8.04
CA TYR A 126 -1.31 -4.84 -7.16
C TYR A 126 -0.27 -4.99 -6.04
N ASP A 127 0.47 -3.93 -5.72
CA ASP A 127 1.46 -3.93 -4.64
C ASP A 127 0.83 -4.32 -3.31
N TYR A 128 -0.40 -3.88 -3.04
CA TYR A 128 -1.16 -4.24 -1.86
C TYR A 128 -1.40 -5.75 -1.75
N LEU A 129 -1.61 -6.49 -2.86
CA LEU A 129 -1.75 -7.94 -2.84
C LEU A 129 -0.41 -8.64 -2.54
N TYR A 130 0.69 -8.02 -2.92
CA TYR A 130 2.02 -8.54 -2.58
C TYR A 130 2.30 -8.33 -1.08
N TYR A 131 2.23 -7.09 -0.61
CA TYR A 131 2.61 -6.72 0.76
C TYR A 131 1.60 -7.12 1.85
N ALA A 132 0.36 -7.45 1.48
CA ALA A 132 -0.62 -8.04 2.41
C ALA A 132 -0.23 -9.44 2.91
N SER A 133 0.62 -10.15 2.18
CA SER A 133 0.87 -11.56 2.45
C SER A 133 1.81 -11.75 3.64
N GLU A 134 1.28 -12.27 4.74
CA GLU A 134 2.07 -12.70 5.91
C GLU A 134 3.12 -13.77 5.55
N ILE A 135 2.94 -14.47 4.43
CA ILE A 135 3.90 -15.48 3.93
C ILE A 135 5.26 -14.82 3.65
N LEU A 136 5.30 -13.56 3.21
CA LEU A 136 6.55 -12.84 2.94
C LEU A 136 7.44 -12.67 4.17
N ASP A 137 6.88 -12.76 5.38
CA ASP A 137 7.66 -12.68 6.61
C ASP A 137 8.46 -13.97 6.89
N TYR A 138 8.03 -15.09 6.33
CA TYR A 138 8.62 -16.41 6.55
C TYR A 138 9.31 -16.99 5.30
N LEU A 139 8.86 -16.60 4.10
CA LEU A 139 9.37 -17.05 2.81
C LEU A 139 9.57 -15.84 1.88
N PRO A 140 10.72 -15.15 1.95
CA PRO A 140 11.03 -13.99 1.12
C PRO A 140 10.98 -14.27 -0.39
N GLU A 141 11.20 -15.52 -0.79
CA GLU A 141 11.15 -15.98 -2.18
C GLU A 141 9.71 -16.07 -2.71
N TYR A 142 8.70 -15.98 -1.85
CA TYR A 142 7.30 -16.03 -2.23
C TYR A 142 7.01 -15.05 -3.38
N MET A 143 6.26 -15.54 -4.36
CA MET A 143 5.96 -14.78 -5.57
C MET A 143 4.97 -13.64 -5.30
N GLY A 144 4.15 -13.77 -4.26
CA GLY A 144 3.14 -12.80 -3.87
C GLY A 144 1.83 -12.92 -4.64
N ASP A 145 0.73 -12.55 -4.01
CA ASP A 145 -0.61 -12.82 -4.56
C ASP A 145 -0.91 -11.98 -5.80
N GLY A 146 -0.25 -10.82 -5.94
CA GLY A 146 -0.40 -9.94 -7.09
C GLY A 146 -0.04 -10.60 -8.43
N VAL A 147 1.00 -11.45 -8.48
CA VAL A 147 1.39 -12.10 -9.74
C VAL A 147 0.42 -13.21 -10.12
N PHE A 148 -0.13 -13.93 -9.14
CA PHE A 148 -1.16 -14.94 -9.38
C PHE A 148 -2.46 -14.28 -9.85
N TYR A 149 -2.82 -13.14 -9.29
CA TYR A 149 -3.97 -12.37 -9.74
C TYR A 149 -3.80 -11.89 -11.19
N LEU A 150 -2.62 -11.36 -11.55
CA LEU A 150 -2.33 -10.98 -12.92
C LEU A 150 -2.39 -12.19 -13.87
N ALA A 151 -1.80 -13.32 -13.50
CA ALA A 151 -1.86 -14.54 -14.30
C ALA A 151 -3.31 -14.97 -14.58
N SER A 152 -4.20 -14.90 -13.58
CA SER A 152 -5.63 -15.17 -13.78
C SER A 152 -6.23 -14.25 -14.84
N LYS A 153 -5.91 -12.94 -14.81
CA LYS A 153 -6.37 -11.97 -15.80
C LYS A 153 -5.81 -12.22 -17.19
N MET A 154 -4.54 -12.62 -17.29
CA MET A 154 -3.92 -12.96 -18.56
C MET A 154 -4.50 -14.25 -19.15
N ILE A 155 -4.90 -15.22 -18.32
CA ILE A 155 -5.59 -16.44 -18.78
C ILE A 155 -6.99 -16.10 -19.32
N GLU A 156 -7.70 -15.15 -18.71
CA GLU A 156 -8.97 -14.64 -19.22
C GLU A 156 -8.78 -13.92 -20.58
N LYS A 157 -7.71 -13.12 -20.70
CA LYS A 157 -7.37 -12.34 -21.91
C LYS A 157 -6.83 -13.24 -23.05
N TYR A 158 -6.05 -14.27 -22.72
CA TYR A 158 -5.38 -15.18 -23.64
C TYR A 158 -5.58 -16.67 -23.25
N PRO A 159 -6.80 -17.22 -23.42
CA PRO A 159 -7.11 -18.58 -22.99
C PRO A 159 -6.22 -19.66 -23.62
N GLU A 160 -5.73 -19.43 -24.83
CA GLU A 160 -4.82 -20.33 -25.56
C GLU A 160 -3.45 -20.46 -24.88
N LYS A 161 -3.01 -19.44 -24.13
CA LYS A 161 -1.73 -19.43 -23.40
C LYS A 161 -1.83 -20.01 -21.99
N LYS A 162 -3.02 -20.46 -21.56
CA LYS A 162 -3.30 -20.86 -20.17
C LYS A 162 -2.26 -21.82 -19.58
N ILE A 163 -1.94 -22.89 -20.30
CA ILE A 163 -1.01 -23.91 -19.81
C ILE A 163 0.42 -23.37 -19.72
N GLU A 164 0.83 -22.48 -20.61
CA GLU A 164 2.16 -21.87 -20.57
C GLU A 164 2.30 -20.87 -19.42
N ILE A 165 1.24 -20.08 -19.17
CA ILE A 165 1.17 -19.15 -18.03
C ILE A 165 1.31 -19.93 -16.73
N LEU A 166 0.48 -20.97 -16.53
CA LEU A 166 0.49 -21.78 -15.31
C LEU A 166 1.81 -22.53 -15.07
N LYS A 167 2.57 -22.85 -16.12
CA LYS A 167 3.88 -23.52 -16.00
C LYS A 167 5.04 -22.58 -15.65
N THR A 168 4.82 -21.26 -15.77
CA THR A 168 5.87 -20.26 -15.47
C THR A 168 5.82 -19.80 -14.01
N LEU A 169 4.70 -20.09 -13.32
CA LEU A 169 4.48 -19.88 -11.90
C LEU A 169 4.87 -21.14 -11.10
#